data_AF-A0A7Y3U8P6-F1
#
_entry.id   AF-A0A7Y3U8P6-F1
#
_cell.length_a   1.000
_cell.length_b   1.000
_cell.length_c   1.000
_cell.angle_alpha   90.00
_cell.angle_beta   90.00
_cell.angle_gamma   90.00
#
_symmetry.space_group_name_H-M   'P 1'
#
loop_
_entity.id
_entity.type
_entity.pdbx_description
1 polymer ?
#
loop_
_entity_poly.entity_id
_entity_poly.type
_entity_poly.pdbx_seq_one_letter_code
_entity_poly.pdbx_strand_id
1 'polypeptide(L)'
;MITRHLKAGRKARWHQAPCAAHGGARGWLPAIVAALLTTWMGCSSPPAADRADFDSPHPASRIFAAERAVNKGDPSAIPHLIEGLRSDDPAVRFTSIHALERLTTRTFDYRYYDTPQRRQEAIKQWEDAYRSGELAQDTDTGTTVSAVPE
;
A
#
# COMPACT_ATOMS: atom_id res chain seq x y z
N MET A 1 -51.76 11.12 -29.95
CA MET A 1 -51.50 10.94 -31.41
C MET A 1 -50.01 10.73 -31.62
N ILE A 2 -49.64 9.69 -32.38
CA ILE A 2 -48.35 9.50 -33.10
C ILE A 2 -47.16 9.05 -32.22
N THR A 3 -47.02 7.74 -31.93
CA THR A 3 -46.30 6.66 -32.66
C THR A 3 -44.77 6.64 -32.54
N ARG A 4 -44.31 5.62 -31.79
CA ARG A 4 -43.18 4.69 -32.00
C ARG A 4 -41.86 5.24 -32.55
N HIS A 5 -40.78 5.02 -31.79
CA HIS A 5 -39.56 4.45 -32.35
C HIS A 5 -38.87 3.51 -31.35
N LEU A 6 -38.78 2.22 -31.73
CA LEU A 6 -38.01 1.16 -31.09
C LEU A 6 -36.58 1.13 -31.67
N LYS A 7 -35.57 0.93 -30.81
CA LYS A 7 -34.33 0.16 -31.09
C LYS A 7 -33.61 -0.10 -29.75
N ALA A 8 -33.74 -1.26 -29.13
CA ALA A 8 -33.03 -2.51 -29.40
C ALA A 8 -31.49 -2.38 -29.29
N GLY A 9 -30.96 -2.58 -28.08
CA GLY A 9 -29.54 -2.73 -27.77
C GLY A 9 -29.32 -3.97 -26.90
N ARG A 10 -28.74 -5.01 -27.51
CA ARG A 10 -28.75 -6.42 -27.11
C ARG A 10 -28.10 -6.72 -25.75
N LYS A 11 -28.81 -7.53 -24.96
CA LYS A 11 -28.31 -8.22 -23.75
C LYS A 11 -27.17 -9.16 -24.14
N ALA A 12 -26.00 -9.00 -23.52
CA ALA A 12 -24.92 -9.98 -23.59
C ALA A 12 -25.40 -11.26 -22.89
N ARG A 13 -25.67 -12.25 -23.73
CA ARG A 13 -26.25 -13.53 -23.41
C ARG A 13 -25.10 -14.42 -22.97
N TRP A 14 -25.01 -14.67 -21.67
CA TRP A 14 -24.17 -15.74 -21.11
C TRP A 14 -24.63 -17.04 -21.76
N HIS A 15 -23.89 -17.49 -22.77
CA HIS A 15 -24.12 -18.77 -23.41
C HIS A 15 -23.75 -19.87 -22.44
N GLN A 16 -24.79 -20.35 -21.76
CA GLN A 16 -24.94 -21.75 -21.41
C GLN A 16 -24.83 -22.55 -22.72
N ALA A 17 -23.83 -23.42 -22.79
CA ALA A 17 -23.75 -24.49 -23.76
C ALA A 17 -23.49 -25.82 -23.03
N PRO A 18 -24.01 -26.92 -23.58
CA PRO A 18 -24.70 -27.94 -22.79
C PRO A 18 -23.84 -29.13 -22.37
N CYS A 19 -24.41 -29.85 -21.40
CA CYS A 19 -24.09 -31.21 -21.01
C CYS A 19 -23.97 -32.13 -22.24
N ALA A 20 -22.83 -32.78 -22.40
CA ALA A 20 -22.71 -34.00 -23.19
C ALA A 20 -22.34 -35.15 -22.24
N ALA A 21 -23.32 -36.02 -22.06
CA ALA A 21 -23.21 -37.30 -21.38
C ALA A 21 -22.58 -38.36 -22.30
N HIS A 22 -22.48 -39.58 -21.74
CA HIS A 22 -22.01 -40.86 -22.30
C HIS A 22 -20.52 -41.10 -22.04
N GLY A 23 -20.10 -42.05 -21.20
CA GLY A 23 -20.70 -43.33 -20.87
C GLY A 23 -19.76 -44.42 -21.41
N GLY A 24 -19.05 -45.11 -20.53
CA GLY A 24 -18.11 -46.16 -20.96
C GLY A 24 -17.28 -46.66 -19.79
N ALA A 25 -17.58 -47.88 -19.37
CA ALA A 25 -17.15 -48.50 -18.14
C ALA A 25 -15.71 -49.05 -18.16
N ARG A 26 -15.25 -49.38 -16.94
CA ARG A 26 -14.27 -50.43 -16.58
C ARG A 26 -12.79 -50.16 -16.84
N GLY A 27 -12.10 -49.86 -15.74
CA GLY A 27 -10.65 -49.98 -15.62
C GLY A 27 -10.14 -49.38 -14.32
N TRP A 28 -10.30 -50.10 -13.21
CA TRP A 28 -9.55 -49.83 -11.98
C TRP A 28 -8.05 -50.02 -12.27
N LEU A 29 -7.23 -48.99 -11.99
CA LEU A 29 -5.90 -49.00 -11.34
C LEU A 29 -5.11 -47.71 -11.68
N PRO A 30 -4.30 -47.15 -10.75
CA PRO A 30 -4.44 -45.76 -10.30
C PRO A 30 -3.49 -44.74 -10.95
N ALA A 31 -4.06 -43.63 -11.44
CA ALA A 31 -3.38 -42.41 -11.84
C ALA A 31 -3.09 -41.49 -10.63
N ILE A 32 -2.20 -41.91 -9.73
CA ILE A 32 -1.79 -41.09 -8.57
C ILE A 32 -0.35 -40.52 -8.70
N VAL A 33 0.43 -40.91 -9.71
CA VAL A 33 1.87 -40.52 -9.76
C VAL A 33 2.20 -39.41 -10.78
N ALA A 34 1.31 -39.06 -11.72
CA ALA A 34 1.66 -38.16 -12.83
C ALA A 34 1.13 -36.70 -12.74
N ALA A 35 0.65 -36.26 -11.57
CA ALA A 35 0.02 -34.93 -11.41
C ALA A 35 0.71 -34.01 -10.37
N LEU A 36 1.94 -34.32 -9.96
CA LEU A 36 2.66 -33.60 -8.89
C LEU A 36 3.89 -32.79 -9.36
N LEU A 37 4.07 -32.56 -10.66
CA LEU A 37 5.30 -31.94 -11.20
C LEU A 37 5.10 -30.67 -12.06
N THR A 38 3.88 -30.11 -12.15
CA THR A 38 3.63 -28.87 -12.92
C THR A 38 3.09 -27.72 -12.07
N THR A 39 3.59 -27.57 -10.84
CA THR A 39 3.27 -26.41 -9.98
C THR A 39 4.53 -25.63 -9.61
N TRP A 40 5.46 -25.49 -10.55
CA TRP A 40 6.42 -24.38 -10.58
C TRP A 40 5.86 -23.24 -11.41
N MET A 41 4.68 -22.78 -11.00
CA MET A 41 4.17 -21.48 -11.42
C MET A 41 4.92 -20.46 -10.58
N GLY A 42 6.14 -20.16 -11.00
CA GLY A 42 6.90 -19.04 -10.44
C GLY A 42 6.08 -17.77 -10.64
N CYS A 43 5.61 -17.18 -9.56
CA CYS A 43 5.14 -15.80 -9.57
C CYS A 43 6.33 -14.92 -9.98
N SER A 44 6.40 -14.55 -11.25
CA SER A 44 7.22 -13.43 -11.69
C SER A 44 6.55 -12.15 -11.17
N SER A 45 6.94 -11.72 -9.98
CA SER A 45 6.69 -10.36 -9.51
C SER A 45 7.34 -9.39 -10.52
N PRO A 46 6.62 -8.41 -11.07
CA PRO A 46 7.19 -7.48 -12.04
C PRO A 46 8.35 -6.70 -11.40
N PRO A 47 9.48 -6.51 -12.12
CA PRO A 47 10.63 -5.81 -11.57
C PRO A 47 10.38 -4.30 -11.48
N ALA A 48 10.61 -3.76 -10.28
CA ALA A 48 11.27 -2.48 -10.02
C ALA A 48 10.75 -1.23 -10.77
N ALA A 49 9.63 -0.69 -10.32
CA ALA A 49 9.28 0.73 -10.51
C ALA A 49 9.44 1.56 -9.21
N ASP A 50 10.00 0.94 -8.16
CA ASP A 50 9.71 1.20 -6.75
C ASP A 50 10.93 1.46 -5.87
N ARG A 51 12.17 1.54 -6.39
CA ARG A 51 13.47 1.66 -5.66
C ARG A 51 13.68 2.84 -4.70
N ALA A 52 12.77 3.06 -3.78
CA ALA A 52 12.94 3.90 -2.63
C ALA A 52 12.42 3.07 -1.47
N ASP A 53 13.35 2.29 -0.94
CA ASP A 53 13.07 1.20 0.00
C ASP A 53 13.45 1.68 1.41
N PHE A 54 12.48 1.69 2.31
CA PHE A 54 12.71 2.04 3.71
C PHE A 54 13.63 1.03 4.42
N ASP A 55 13.69 -0.21 3.93
CA ASP A 55 14.52 -1.29 4.51
C ASP A 55 15.92 -1.38 3.90
N SER A 56 16.28 -0.46 3.00
CA SER A 56 17.62 -0.45 2.39
C SER A 56 18.71 -0.16 3.44
N PRO A 57 19.85 -0.87 3.41
CA PRO A 57 20.98 -0.58 4.28
C PRO A 57 21.56 0.81 4.01
N HIS A 58 21.37 1.35 2.80
CA HIS A 58 21.89 2.65 2.41
C HIS A 58 20.98 3.79 2.91
N PRO A 59 21.49 4.74 3.71
CA PRO A 59 20.67 5.84 4.25
C PRO A 59 20.07 6.71 3.15
N ALA A 60 20.80 6.92 2.05
CA ALA A 60 20.30 7.65 0.89
C ALA A 60 19.02 7.04 0.31
N SER A 61 18.94 5.70 0.20
CA SER A 61 17.73 5.03 -0.29
C SER A 61 16.52 5.28 0.62
N ARG A 62 16.72 5.26 1.94
CA ARG A 62 15.66 5.55 2.91
C ARG A 62 15.19 7.01 2.85
N ILE A 63 16.12 7.94 2.65
CA ILE A 63 15.81 9.37 2.44
C ILE A 63 14.95 9.55 1.19
N PHE A 64 15.36 8.95 0.06
CA PHE A 64 14.56 8.98 -1.17
C PHE A 64 13.18 8.34 -0.98
N ALA A 65 13.06 7.30 -0.13
CA ALA A 65 11.78 6.65 0.18
C ALA A 65 10.85 7.61 0.93
N ALA A 66 11.38 8.29 1.94
CA ALA A 66 10.65 9.28 2.71
C ALA A 66 10.18 10.45 1.84
N GLU A 67 11.05 11.01 1.00
CA GLU A 67 10.67 12.11 0.09
C GLU A 67 9.59 11.67 -0.90
N ARG A 68 9.71 10.47 -1.46
CA ARG A 68 8.71 9.93 -2.37
C ARG A 68 7.36 9.75 -1.69
N ALA A 69 7.34 9.24 -0.46
CA ALA A 69 6.11 9.06 0.30
C ALA A 69 5.36 10.37 0.49
N VAL A 70 6.08 11.45 0.84
CA VAL A 70 5.50 12.78 0.98
C VAL A 70 4.98 13.31 -0.36
N ASN A 71 5.74 13.16 -1.44
CA ASN A 71 5.33 13.60 -2.78
C ASN A 71 4.08 12.86 -3.28
N LYS A 72 3.89 11.61 -2.85
CA LYS A 72 2.69 10.81 -3.15
C LYS A 72 1.54 11.05 -2.17
N GLY A 73 1.79 11.72 -1.04
CA GLY A 73 0.83 11.80 0.06
C GLY A 73 0.46 10.44 0.61
N ASP A 74 1.41 9.50 0.69
CA ASP A 74 1.15 8.10 1.01
C ASP A 74 1.12 7.87 2.54
N PRO A 75 -0.06 7.68 3.17
CA PRO A 75 -0.15 7.44 4.60
C PRO A 75 0.39 6.07 5.01
N SER A 76 0.53 5.12 4.07
CA SER A 76 1.09 3.80 4.38
C SER A 76 2.59 3.85 4.73
N ALA A 77 3.26 4.96 4.41
CA ALA A 77 4.66 5.19 4.76
C ALA A 77 4.87 5.63 6.23
N ILE A 78 3.83 6.10 6.92
CA ILE A 78 3.91 6.59 8.32
C ILE A 78 4.66 5.63 9.25
N PRO A 79 4.34 4.31 9.33
CA PRO A 79 5.09 3.39 10.21
C PRO A 79 6.58 3.31 9.87
N HIS A 80 6.94 3.35 8.59
CA HIS A 80 8.35 3.34 8.17
C HIS A 80 9.07 4.64 8.53
N LEU A 81 8.38 5.77 8.46
CA LEU A 81 8.93 7.06 8.88
C LEU A 81 9.13 7.14 10.39
N ILE A 82 8.20 6.58 11.19
CA ILE A 82 8.36 6.47 12.64
C ILE A 82 9.60 5.64 12.97
N GLU A 83 9.84 4.54 12.27
CA GLU A 83 11.06 3.76 12.43
C GLU A 83 12.31 4.56 12.00
N GLY A 84 12.21 5.36 10.95
CA GLY A 84 13.28 6.27 10.51
C GLY A 84 13.75 7.26 11.58
N LEU A 85 12.89 7.64 12.54
CA LEU A 85 13.27 8.48 13.69
C LEU A 85 14.28 7.79 14.63
N ARG A 86 14.31 6.45 14.63
CA ARG A 86 15.25 5.64 15.43
C ARG A 86 16.62 5.49 14.77
N SER A 87 16.73 5.79 13.47
CA SER A 87 17.96 5.62 12.70
C SER A 87 19.18 6.28 13.36
N ASP A 88 20.34 5.60 13.33
CA ASP A 88 21.61 6.17 13.79
C ASP A 88 22.11 7.31 12.87
N ASP A 89 21.73 7.25 11.59
CA ASP A 89 22.04 8.29 10.61
C ASP A 89 21.19 9.57 10.86
N PRO A 90 21.81 10.73 11.14
CA PRO A 90 21.10 11.98 11.41
C PRO A 90 20.27 12.50 10.22
N ALA A 91 20.72 12.27 8.99
CA ALA A 91 20.00 12.73 7.80
C ALA A 91 18.70 11.94 7.63
N VAL A 92 18.73 10.62 7.85
CA VAL A 92 17.51 9.79 7.86
C VAL A 92 16.53 10.27 8.93
N ARG A 93 17.00 10.58 10.14
CA ARG A 93 16.11 11.10 11.21
C ARG A 93 15.46 12.42 10.84
N PHE A 94 16.26 13.34 10.30
CA PHE A 94 15.82 14.66 9.87
C PHE A 94 14.77 14.55 8.76
N THR A 95 15.04 13.77 7.72
CA THR A 95 14.08 13.57 6.62
C THR A 95 12.81 12.88 7.13
N SER A 96 12.93 11.93 8.06
CA SER A 96 11.78 11.19 8.59
C SER A 96 10.83 12.09 9.39
N ILE A 97 11.35 12.97 10.26
CA ILE A 97 10.48 13.91 10.99
C ILE A 97 9.82 14.90 10.04
N HIS A 98 10.55 15.45 9.07
CA HIS A 98 9.95 16.37 8.10
C HIS A 98 8.90 15.70 7.21
N ALA A 99 9.10 14.43 6.87
CA ALA A 99 8.10 13.68 6.13
C ALA A 99 6.83 13.46 6.97
N LEU A 100 6.97 13.10 8.24
CA LEU A 100 5.84 12.97 9.17
C LEU A 100 5.09 14.28 9.35
N GLU A 101 5.80 15.40 9.54
CA GLU A 101 5.22 16.74 9.64
C GLU A 101 4.41 17.10 8.41
N ARG A 102 4.92 16.80 7.21
CA ARG A 102 4.21 17.11 5.95
C ARG A 102 3.00 16.22 5.71
N LEU A 103 3.03 14.97 6.17
CA LEU A 103 1.91 14.03 6.00
C LEU A 103 0.82 14.22 7.07
N THR A 104 1.20 14.54 8.30
CA THR A 104 0.28 14.53 9.45
C THR A 104 0.05 15.91 10.07
N THR A 105 0.86 16.92 9.72
CA THR A 105 0.86 18.26 10.34
C THR A 105 1.21 18.23 11.85
N ARG A 106 1.81 17.14 12.35
CA ARG A 106 2.21 16.99 13.76
C ARG A 106 3.71 16.88 13.93
N THR A 107 4.19 17.28 15.11
CA THR A 107 5.63 17.32 15.43
C THR A 107 5.98 16.55 16.72
N PHE A 108 5.05 16.41 17.68
CA PHE A 108 5.27 15.85 19.03
C PHE A 108 6.55 16.36 19.73
N ASP A 109 6.92 17.61 19.45
CA ASP A 109 8.16 18.26 19.89
C ASP A 109 9.46 17.47 19.62
N TYR A 110 9.45 16.58 18.63
CA TYR A 110 10.64 15.81 18.27
C TYR A 110 11.76 16.73 17.75
N ARG A 111 13.00 16.49 18.20
CA ARG A 111 14.22 17.12 17.64
C ARG A 111 15.23 16.03 17.29
N TYR A 112 15.71 16.02 16.05
CA TYR A 112 16.57 14.93 15.53
C TYR A 112 17.97 14.87 16.17
N TYR A 113 18.43 15.98 16.77
CA TYR A 113 19.70 16.12 17.46
C TYR A 113 19.62 15.94 18.98
N ASP A 114 18.43 15.68 19.53
CA ASP A 114 18.27 15.45 20.96
C ASP A 114 18.91 14.13 21.41
N THR A 115 19.06 14.01 22.73
CA THR A 115 19.54 12.78 23.36
C THR A 115 18.66 11.59 22.96
N PRO A 116 19.22 10.37 22.84
CA PRO A 116 18.43 9.19 22.49
C PRO A 116 17.20 9.00 23.38
N GLN A 117 17.29 9.31 24.67
CA GLN A 117 16.18 9.19 25.64
C GLN A 117 15.02 10.13 25.28
N ARG A 118 15.29 11.42 25.07
CA ARG A 118 14.29 12.42 24.63
C ARG A 118 13.66 12.01 23.29
N ARG A 119 14.46 11.52 22.34
CA ARG A 119 13.95 11.04 21.05
C ARG A 119 13.00 9.85 21.24
N GLN A 120 13.32 8.89 22.10
CA GLN A 120 12.46 7.73 22.35
C GLN A 120 11.12 8.12 23.01
N GLU A 121 11.08 9.13 23.87
CA GLU A 121 9.83 9.64 24.44
C GLU A 121 8.89 10.21 23.37
N ALA A 122 9.43 11.01 22.44
CA ALA A 122 8.66 11.53 21.31
C ALA A 122 8.27 10.42 20.31
N ILE A 123 9.13 9.44 20.06
CA ILE A 123 8.83 8.29 19.19
C ILE A 123 7.68 7.46 19.78
N LYS A 124 7.62 7.26 21.10
CA LYS A 124 6.48 6.58 21.74
C LYS A 124 5.16 7.31 21.50
N GLN A 125 5.16 8.64 21.57
CA GLN A 125 3.96 9.44 21.26
C GLN A 125 3.51 9.24 19.81
N TRP A 126 4.46 9.21 18.86
CA TRP A 126 4.17 8.87 17.46
C TRP A 126 3.55 7.47 17.31
N GLU A 127 4.10 6.47 17.99
CA GLU A 127 3.58 5.09 17.94
C GLU A 127 2.20 4.96 18.57
N ASP A 128 1.96 5.63 19.69
CA ASP A 128 0.69 5.62 20.37
C ASP A 128 -0.39 6.33 19.54
N ALA A 129 -0.05 7.44 18.89
CA ALA A 129 -0.94 8.14 17.95
C ALA A 129 -1.23 7.31 16.68
N TYR A 130 -0.23 6.56 16.18
CA TYR A 130 -0.45 5.64 15.07
C TYR A 130 -1.37 4.49 15.48
N ARG A 131 -1.16 3.91 16.67
CA ARG A 131 -1.96 2.80 17.21
C ARG A 131 -3.39 3.23 17.53
N SER A 132 -3.60 4.45 18.00
CA SER A 132 -4.93 5.01 18.27
C SER A 132 -5.73 5.30 16.99
N GLY A 133 -5.05 5.37 15.83
CA GLY A 133 -5.64 5.73 14.54
C GLY A 133 -5.81 7.24 14.34
N GLU A 134 -5.34 8.07 15.28
CA GLU A 134 -5.44 9.52 15.20
C GLU A 134 -4.72 10.08 13.96
N LEU A 135 -3.55 9.53 13.62
CA LEU A 135 -2.77 9.97 12.45
C LEU A 135 -3.49 9.73 11.12
N ALA A 136 -4.41 8.76 11.03
CA ALA A 136 -5.19 8.52 9.81
C ALA A 136 -6.24 9.63 9.58
N GLN A 137 -6.79 10.21 10.64
CA GLN A 137 -7.81 11.26 10.56
C GLN A 137 -7.23 12.59 10.04
N ASP A 138 -5.97 12.88 10.41
CA ASP A 138 -5.29 14.08 9.98
C ASP A 138 -5.00 14.07 8.46
N THR A 139 -4.74 12.88 7.90
CA THR A 139 -4.44 12.73 6.45
C THR A 139 -5.66 12.95 5.56
N ASP A 140 -6.88 12.69 6.06
CA ASP A 140 -8.13 12.88 5.32
C ASP A 140 -8.55 14.36 5.27
N THR A 141 -8.33 15.07 6.38
CA THR A 141 -8.78 16.46 6.56
C THR A 141 -8.04 17.44 5.63
N GLY A 142 -6.81 17.13 5.21
CA GLY A 142 -6.01 17.96 4.30
C GLY A 142 -6.52 18.05 2.86
N THR A 143 -7.41 17.15 2.43
CA THR A 143 -7.87 17.10 1.02
C THR A 143 -9.11 17.98 0.76
N THR A 144 -9.83 18.42 1.80
CA THR A 144 -11.11 19.14 1.62
C THR A 144 -10.95 20.67 1.47
N VAL A 145 -9.74 21.22 1.65
CA VAL A 145 -9.49 22.68 1.50
C VAL A 145 -9.08 23.02 0.06
N SER A 146 -9.94 22.72 -0.92
CA SER A 146 -9.82 23.27 -2.28
C SER A 146 -11.17 23.33 -3.01
N ALA A 147 -12.23 23.67 -2.28
CA ALA A 147 -13.49 24.11 -2.88
C ALA A 147 -13.91 25.42 -2.21
N VAL A 148 -13.20 26.51 -2.55
CA VAL A 148 -13.72 27.87 -2.39
C VAL A 148 -14.60 28.13 -3.61
N PRO A 149 -15.94 28.23 -3.49
CA PRO A 149 -16.73 28.84 -4.53
C PRO A 149 -16.51 30.36 -4.46
N GLU A 150 -16.05 30.96 -5.57
CA GLU A 150 -16.32 32.38 -5.85
C GLU A 150 -17.79 32.58 -6.21
#